data_AF-A0A522FLW8-F1
#
_entry.id   AF-A0A522FLW8-F1
#
_cell.length_a   1.000
_cell.length_b   1.000
_cell.length_c   1.000
_cell.angle_alpha   90.00
_cell.angle_beta   90.00
_cell.angle_gamma   90.00
#
_symmetry.space_group_name_H-M   'P 1'
#
loop_
_entity.id
_entity.type
_entity.pdbx_description
1 polymer ?
#
loop_
_entity_poly.entity_id
_entity_poly.type
_entity_poly.pdbx_seq_one_letter_code
_entity_poly.pdbx_strand_id
1 'polypeptide(L)' 'MKEKFIVDENGNRTDVVLPIKDYEKLLNELEEIEEVKAYDNAKIKNDEVLPFEDAMKEIGL' A
#
# COMPACT_ATOMS: atom_id res chain seq x y z
N MET A 1 -3.65 20.55 -2.71
CA MET A 1 -3.89 20.28 -1.29
C MET A 1 -3.81 21.57 -0.49
N LYS A 2 -4.85 21.92 0.26
CA LYS A 2 -4.76 22.89 1.36
C LYS A 2 -5.13 22.14 2.63
N GLU A 3 -4.15 21.44 3.16
CA GLU A 3 -4.27 20.67 4.39
C GLU A 3 -4.43 21.59 5.60
N LYS A 4 -5.30 21.19 6.52
CA LYS A 4 -5.50 21.85 7.80
C LYS A 4 -5.03 20.92 8.90
N PHE A 5 -4.36 21.47 9.90
CA PHE A 5 -3.89 20.69 11.04
C PHE A 5 -4.72 21.02 12.27
N ILE A 6 -5.03 19.99 13.06
CA ILE A 6 -5.51 20.15 14.43
C ILE A 6 -4.26 20.13 15.32
N VAL A 7 -4.18 21.09 16.25
CA VAL A 7 -3.05 21.22 17.17
C VAL A 7 -3.51 20.99 18.60
N ASP A 8 -2.65 20.35 19.40
CA ASP A 8 -2.86 20.19 20.83
C ASP A 8 -2.60 21.51 21.60
N GLU A 9 -2.79 21.48 22.92
CA GLU A 9 -2.57 22.63 23.80
C GLU A 9 -1.12 23.13 23.84
N ASN A 10 -0.17 22.27 23.47
CA ASN A 10 1.26 22.60 23.39
C ASN A 10 1.66 23.12 21.99
N GLY A 11 0.72 23.18 21.04
CA GLY A 11 0.95 23.61 19.67
C GLY A 11 1.47 22.52 18.73
N ASN A 12 1.50 21.26 19.16
CA ASN A 12 1.91 20.14 18.30
C ASN A 12 0.78 19.75 17.36
N ARG A 13 1.09 19.47 16.10
CA ARG A 13 0.11 18.96 15.13
C ARG A 13 -0.15 17.49 15.42
N THR A 14 -1.37 17.16 15.84
CA THR A 14 -1.77 15.79 16.17
C THR A 14 -2.54 15.13 15.04
N ASP A 15 -3.31 15.91 14.29
CA ASP A 15 -4.19 15.41 13.24
C ASP A 15 -4.16 16.30 12.01
N VAL A 16 -4.56 15.73 10.86
CA VAL A 16 -4.70 16.43 9.59
C VAL A 16 -6.12 16.23 9.05
N VAL A 17 -6.73 17.32 8.58
CA VAL A 17 -8.00 17.30 7.87
C VAL A 17 -7.72 17.51 6.38
N LEU A 18 -8.06 16.49 5.59
CA LEU A 18 -7.88 16.47 4.16
C LEU A 18 -9.25 16.43 3.45
N PRO A 19 -9.38 17.04 2.27
CA PRO A 19 -10.49 16.72 1.36
C PRO A 19 -10.50 15.22 1.07
N ILE A 20 -11.70 14.62 1.01
CA ILE A 20 -11.85 13.17 0.81
C ILE A 20 -11.09 12.66 -0.42
N LYS A 21 -11.14 13.41 -1.53
CA LYS A 21 -10.41 13.10 -2.76
C LYS A 21 -8.90 13.00 -2.57
N ASP A 22 -8.33 13.87 -1.73
CA ASP A 22 -6.89 13.87 -1.46
C ASP A 22 -6.52 12.67 -0.56
N TYR A 23 -7.39 12.30 0.39
CA TYR A 23 -7.22 11.11 1.23
C TYR A 23 -7.30 9.81 0.41
N GLU A 24 -8.33 9.66 -0.44
CA GLU A 24 -8.48 8.50 -1.32
C GLU A 24 -7.28 8.36 -2.27
N LYS A 25 -6.80 9.49 -2.82
CA LYS A 25 -5.59 9.48 -3.64
C LYS A 25 -4.38 8.97 -2.86
N LEU A 26 -4.19 9.39 -1.61
CA LEU A 26 -3.10 8.91 -0.76
C LEU A 26 -3.19 7.40 -0.51
N LEU A 27 -4.40 6.88 -0.26
CA LEU A 27 -4.61 5.44 -0.07
C LEU A 27 -4.25 4.65 -1.31
N ASN A 28 -4.68 5.10 -2.50
CA ASN A 28 -4.37 4.41 -3.75
C ASN A 28 -2.86 4.40 -4.03
N GLU A 29 -2.16 5.53 -3.82
CA GLU A 29 -0.70 5.59 -3.99
C GLU A 29 0.03 4.68 -2.99
N LEU A 30 -0.52 4.51 -1.78
CA LEU A 30 0.04 3.59 -0.79
C LEU A 30 -0.11 2.12 -1.22
N GLU A 31 -1.27 1.75 -1.76
CA GLU A 31 -1.55 0.40 -2.29
C GLU A 31 -0.57 0.05 -3.43
N GLU A 32 -0.34 0.97 -4.38
CA GLU A 32 0.64 0.77 -5.45
C GLU A 32 2.05 0.51 -4.90
N ILE A 33 2.45 1.20 -3.82
CA ILE A 33 3.75 0.98 -3.18
C ILE A 33 3.82 -0.39 -2.49
N GLU A 34 2.72 -0.84 -1.89
CA GLU A 34 2.64 -2.17 -1.29
C GLU A 34 2.78 -3.28 -2.33
N GLU A 35 2.19 -3.13 -3.51
CA GLU A 35 2.38 -4.06 -4.63
C GLU A 35 3.84 -4.14 -5.08
N VAL A 36 4.53 -3.00 -5.21
CA VAL A 36 5.96 -2.96 -5.55
C VAL A 36 6.79 -3.70 -4.50
N LYS A 37 6.53 -3.46 -3.22
CA LYS A 37 7.22 -4.17 -2.13
C LYS A 37 6.94 -5.67 -2.16
N ALA A 38 5.70 -6.07 -2.44
CA ALA A 38 5.32 -7.48 -2.54
C ALA A 38 6.08 -8.16 -3.69
N TYR A 39 6.20 -7.49 -4.84
CA TYR A 39 6.99 -7.97 -5.98
C TYR A 39 8.47 -8.13 -5.62
N ASP A 40 9.10 -7.11 -5.02
CA ASP A 40 10.51 -7.17 -4.62
C ASP A 40 10.76 -8.30 -3.62
N ASN A 41 9.88 -8.44 -2.62
CA ASN A 41 9.96 -9.54 -1.65
C ASN A 41 9.82 -10.90 -2.33
N ALA A 42 8.89 -11.06 -3.28
CA ALA A 42 8.73 -12.29 -4.04
C ALA A 42 9.96 -12.59 -4.92
N LYS A 43 10.63 -11.56 -5.46
CA LYS A 43 11.86 -11.74 -6.27
C LYS A 43 13.10 -12.07 -5.45
N ILE A 44 13.19 -11.58 -4.22
CA ILE A 44 14.31 -11.89 -3.31
C ILE A 44 14.19 -13.32 -2.78
N LYS A 45 12.96 -13.80 -2.59
CA LYS A 45 12.74 -15.20 -2.24
C LYS A 45 13.14 -16.09 -3.39
N ASN A 46 14.04 -17.03 -3.14
CA ASN A 46 14.38 -18.09 -4.07
C ASN A 46 13.34 -19.22 -3.96
N ASP A 47 12.07 -18.85 -4.16
CA ASP A 47 10.94 -19.77 -4.09
C ASP A 47 10.94 -20.73 -5.27
N GLU A 48 10.20 -21.84 -5.13
CA GLU A 48 10.04 -22.83 -6.18
C GLU A 48 9.41 -22.19 -7.42
N VAL A 49 10.06 -22.36 -8.58
CA VAL A 49 9.56 -21.86 -9.86
C VAL A 49 8.80 -22.97 -10.56
N LEU A 50 7.47 -22.87 -10.53
CA LEU A 50 6.56 -23.80 -11.21
C LEU A 50 6.06 -23.23 -12.54
N PRO A 51 5.84 -24.08 -13.56
CA PRO A 51 5.07 -23.70 -14.74
C PRO A 51 3.67 -23.23 -14.35
N PHE A 52 3.15 -22.22 -15.05
CA PHE A 52 1.84 -21.62 -14.75
C PHE A 52 0.71 -22.65 -14.68
N GLU A 53 0.68 -23.62 -15.61
CA GLU A 53 -0.33 -24.68 -15.66
C GLU A 53 -0.32 -25.57 -14.41
N ASP A 54 0.85 -25.80 -13.82
CA ASP A 54 0.98 -26.66 -12.64
C ASP A 54 0.66 -25.89 -11.36
N ALA A 55 1.04 -24.60 -11.29
CA ALA A 55 0.66 -23.71 -10.20
C ALA A 55 -0.87 -23.55 -10.10
N MET A 56 -1.57 -23.44 -11.23
CA MET A 56 -3.04 -23.34 -11.27
C MET A 56 -3.71 -24.60 -10.69
N LYS A 57 -3.22 -25.79 -11.07
CA LYS A 57 -3.70 -27.07 -10.52
C LYS A 57 -3.52 -27.14 -9.00
N GLU A 58 -2.40 -26.62 -8.47
CA GLU A 58 -2.10 -26.64 -7.05
C GLU A 58 -3.11 -25.81 -6.23
N ILE A 59 -3.55 -24.67 -6.76
CA ILE A 59 -4.55 -23.80 -6.13
C ILE A 59 -6.00 -24.13 -6.52
N GLY A 60 -6.22 -25.21 -7.27
CA GLY A 60 -7.54 -25.70 -7.65
C GLY A 60 -8.24 -24.90 -8.74
N LEU A 61 -7.47 -24.19 -9.58
CA LEU A 61 -7.95 -23.45 -10.76
C LEU A 61 -7.62 -24.16 -12.08
#